data_AF-A0A811ZCG6-F1
#
_entry.id   AF-A0A811ZCG6-F1
#
_cell.length_a   1.000
_cell.length_b   1.000
_cell.length_c   1.000
_cell.angle_alpha   90.00
_cell.angle_beta   90.00
_cell.angle_gamma   90.00
#
_symmetry.space_group_name_H-M   'P 1'
#
loop_
_entity.id
_entity.type
_entity.pdbx_description
1 polymer ?
#
loop_
_entity_poly.entity_id
_entity_poly.type
_entity_poly.pdbx_seq_one_letter_code
_entity_poly.pdbx_strand_id
1 'polypeptide(L)'
;MAVSKNKHLMKGGKKGAKKKVVDPFSKKDWYDVKASAIFDLRKIGKTLVTRTQGTKIASDGLKDHVFEVSLADLHNDEVAFRKFKLITEGVQVKNCLTNFHDP
;
A
#
# COMPACT_ATOMS: atom_id res chain seq x y z
N MET A 1 30.14 -49.44 -16.90
CA MET A 1 31.28 -49.30 -15.97
C MET A 1 32.37 -48.50 -16.64
N ALA A 2 32.55 -47.24 -16.22
CA ALA A 2 33.77 -46.46 -16.38
C ALA A 2 33.67 -45.29 -15.37
N VAL A 3 34.78 -45.07 -14.68
CA VAL A 3 34.90 -44.44 -13.36
C VAL A 3 35.22 -42.94 -13.50
N SER A 4 34.52 -42.14 -12.69
CA SER A 4 34.94 -40.89 -12.03
C SER A 4 36.13 -40.11 -12.60
N LYS A 5 35.85 -38.84 -12.94
CA LYS A 5 36.68 -37.66 -12.61
C LYS A 5 35.92 -36.39 -13.00
N ASN A 6 35.38 -35.68 -12.02
CA ASN A 6 35.53 -34.22 -11.96
C ASN A 6 35.59 -33.82 -10.48
N LYS A 7 36.85 -33.78 -10.04
CA LYS A 7 37.37 -33.33 -8.77
C LYS A 7 36.97 -31.86 -8.59
N HIS A 8 36.56 -31.52 -7.38
CA HIS A 8 36.34 -30.17 -6.87
C HIS A 8 34.90 -29.62 -6.98
N LEU A 9 34.05 -30.15 -6.10
CA LEU A 9 33.03 -29.36 -5.41
C LEU A 9 33.66 -28.01 -5.00
N MET A 10 33.30 -26.91 -5.66
CA MET A 10 33.49 -25.58 -5.06
C MET A 10 32.52 -25.44 -3.90
N LYS A 11 32.89 -26.05 -2.76
CA LYS A 11 32.46 -25.60 -1.44
C LYS A 11 33.09 -24.23 -1.22
N GLY A 12 32.30 -23.19 -1.38
CA GLY A 12 32.67 -21.82 -1.00
C GLY A 12 32.71 -20.88 -2.19
N GLY A 13 31.66 -20.05 -2.33
CA GLY A 13 31.73 -19.02 -3.38
C GLY A 13 30.47 -18.26 -3.77
N LYS A 14 29.34 -18.37 -3.07
CA LYS A 14 28.37 -17.27 -3.07
C LYS A 14 27.64 -17.26 -1.75
N LYS A 15 28.35 -16.76 -0.73
CA LYS A 15 27.76 -16.16 0.46
C LYS A 15 26.83 -15.08 -0.11
N GLY A 16 25.55 -15.46 -0.29
CA GLY A 16 24.55 -14.68 -1.01
C GLY A 16 24.68 -13.26 -0.53
N ALA A 17 25.03 -12.37 -1.47
CA ALA A 17 25.30 -10.97 -1.22
C ALA A 17 24.31 -10.52 -0.14
N LYS A 18 24.81 -10.14 1.04
CA LYS A 18 23.98 -9.58 2.10
C LYS A 18 23.17 -8.52 1.40
N LYS A 19 21.87 -8.78 1.15
CA LYS A 19 20.97 -7.76 0.62
C LYS A 19 21.23 -6.59 1.53
N LYS A 20 21.68 -5.46 0.98
CA LYS A 20 21.84 -4.24 1.78
C LYS A 20 20.55 -4.16 2.59
N VAL A 21 20.68 -4.13 3.91
CA VAL A 21 19.53 -4.00 4.79
C VAL A 21 19.03 -2.60 4.51
N VAL A 22 18.11 -2.51 3.55
CA VAL A 22 17.46 -1.29 3.14
C VAL A 22 16.17 -1.26 3.94
N ASP A 23 15.95 -0.12 4.59
CA ASP A 23 14.75 0.12 5.34
C ASP A 23 13.49 -0.13 4.45
N PRO A 24 12.51 -0.93 4.92
CA PRO A 24 11.30 -1.22 4.16
C PRO A 24 10.46 0.02 3.81
N PHE A 25 10.51 1.09 4.62
CA PHE A 25 9.75 2.32 4.37
C PHE A 25 10.35 3.19 3.27
N SER A 26 11.65 3.06 3.01
CA SER A 26 12.35 3.75 1.91
C SER A 26 11.81 3.40 0.51
N LYS A 27 11.03 2.31 0.41
CA LYS A 27 10.38 1.86 -0.84
C LYS A 27 8.90 2.23 -0.91
N LYS A 28 8.38 2.95 0.08
CA LYS A 28 6.96 3.31 0.16
C LYS A 28 6.76 4.78 -0.20
N ASP A 29 5.70 5.05 -0.93
CA ASP A 29 5.27 6.40 -1.27
C ASP A 29 3.94 6.72 -0.57
N TRP A 30 3.77 7.99 -0.23
CA TRP A 30 2.55 8.51 0.39
C TRP A 30 1.55 9.02 -0.65
N TYR A 31 0.28 8.69 -0.42
CA TYR A 31 -0.87 9.09 -1.20
C TYR A 31 -1.90 9.78 -0.28
N ASP A 32 -2.54 10.84 -0.77
CA ASP A 32 -3.61 11.54 -0.06
C ASP A 32 -4.93 10.80 -0.26
N VAL A 33 -5.63 10.47 0.83
CA VAL A 33 -6.95 9.83 0.80
C VAL A 33 -8.02 10.90 0.80
N LYS A 34 -8.84 10.91 -0.26
CA LYS A 34 -9.91 11.88 -0.45
C LYS A 34 -11.29 11.22 -0.35
N ALA A 35 -12.10 11.75 0.55
CA ALA A 35 -13.50 11.37 0.70
C ALA A 35 -14.31 11.71 -0.57
N SER A 36 -15.44 11.03 -0.72
CA SER A 36 -16.42 11.30 -1.77
C SER A 36 -16.96 12.73 -1.69
N ALA A 37 -17.54 13.21 -2.79
CA ALA A 37 -18.00 14.58 -2.96
C ALA A 37 -19.19 15.00 -2.08
N ILE A 38 -19.82 14.01 -1.45
CA ILE A 38 -20.99 14.16 -0.59
C ILE A 38 -20.61 14.78 0.77
N PHE A 39 -19.34 14.67 1.18
CA PHE A 39 -18.83 15.22 2.43
C PHE A 39 -18.20 16.61 2.25
N ASP A 40 -18.34 17.45 3.27
CA ASP A 40 -17.76 18.80 3.33
C ASP A 40 -16.24 18.74 3.47
N LEU A 41 -15.75 17.92 4.42
CA LEU A 41 -14.33 17.66 4.59
C LEU A 41 -13.91 16.46 3.76
N ARG A 42 -13.20 16.74 2.66
CA ARG A 42 -12.71 15.70 1.76
C ARG A 42 -11.33 15.14 2.12
N LYS A 43 -10.57 15.79 2.98
CA LYS A 43 -9.20 15.35 3.33
C LYS A 43 -9.27 14.47 4.57
N ILE A 44 -9.24 13.15 4.39
CA ILE A 44 -9.30 12.18 5.49
C ILE A 44 -7.91 11.98 6.09
N GLY A 45 -6.90 11.83 5.23
CA GLY A 45 -5.54 11.52 5.67
C GLY A 45 -4.63 11.08 4.55
N LYS A 46 -3.56 10.37 4.90
CA LYS A 46 -2.57 9.83 3.96
C LYS A 46 -2.40 8.33 4.16
N THR A 47 -2.23 7.61 3.07
CA THR A 47 -1.92 6.19 3.06
C THR A 47 -0.59 5.94 2.36
N LEU A 48 0.11 4.91 2.78
CA LEU A 48 1.43 4.53 2.27
C LEU A 48 1.33 3.20 1.55
N VAL A 49 1.87 3.13 0.34
CA VAL A 49 1.93 1.89 -0.44
C VAL A 49 3.34 1.68 -0.98
N THR A 50 3.70 0.42 -1.24
CA THR A 50 4.98 0.11 -1.87
C THR A 50 4.99 0.62 -3.31
N ARG A 51 6.09 1.28 -3.70
CA ARG A 51 6.30 1.74 -5.07
C ARG A 51 6.19 0.60 -6.06
N THR A 52 5.65 0.90 -7.25
CA THR A 52 5.55 -0.06 -8.36
C THR A 52 6.92 -0.69 -8.63
N GLN A 53 6.98 -2.02 -8.60
CA GLN A 53 8.20 -2.79 -8.88
C GLN A 53 7.84 -4.01 -9.71
N GLY A 54 8.43 -4.11 -10.91
CA GLY A 54 8.13 -5.18 -11.86
C GLY A 54 6.64 -5.19 -12.23
N THR A 55 5.97 -6.32 -11.99
CA THR A 55 4.55 -6.51 -12.27
C THR A 55 3.62 -6.04 -11.14
N LYS A 56 4.16 -5.65 -9.97
CA LYS A 56 3.34 -5.17 -8.84
C LYS A 56 3.12 -3.68 -8.96
N ILE A 57 1.87 -3.29 -9.25
CA ILE A 57 1.48 -1.89 -9.45
C ILE A 57 0.99 -1.29 -8.13
N ALA A 58 1.52 -0.12 -7.77
CA ALA A 58 1.14 0.57 -6.52
C ALA A 58 -0.35 0.91 -6.44
N SER A 59 -0.98 1.29 -7.56
CA SER A 59 -2.41 1.61 -7.60
C SER A 59 -3.30 0.40 -7.35
N ASP A 60 -2.86 -0.80 -7.73
CA ASP A 60 -3.59 -2.04 -7.47
C ASP A 60 -3.60 -2.38 -5.97
N GLY A 61 -2.45 -2.22 -5.30
CA GLY A 61 -2.36 -2.38 -3.86
C GLY A 61 -2.99 -1.25 -3.03
N LEU A 62 -3.48 -0.18 -3.68
CA LEU A 62 -4.24 0.89 -3.03
C LEU A 62 -5.75 0.72 -3.23
N LYS A 63 -6.17 0.10 -4.34
CA LYS A 63 -7.55 -0.31 -4.53
C LYS A 63 -7.89 -1.35 -3.46
N ASP A 64 -9.14 -1.36 -3.01
CA ASP A 64 -9.63 -2.23 -1.94
C ASP A 64 -9.16 -1.90 -0.51
N HIS A 65 -8.37 -0.83 -0.32
CA HIS A 65 -8.17 -0.29 1.02
C HIS A 65 -9.46 0.33 1.56
N VAL A 66 -9.94 -0.21 2.68
CA VAL A 66 -11.11 0.29 3.42
C VAL A 66 -10.65 1.14 4.60
N PHE A 67 -11.14 2.36 4.66
CA PHE A 67 -10.90 3.31 5.73
C PHE A 67 -12.17 3.51 6.55
N GLU A 68 -12.08 3.29 7.86
CA GLU A 68 -13.14 3.62 8.80
C GLU A 68 -12.93 5.06 9.30
N VAL A 69 -13.89 5.94 9.05
CA VAL A 69 -13.80 7.37 9.37
C VAL A 69 -15.07 7.79 10.12
N SER A 70 -14.93 8.64 11.13
CA SER A 70 -16.09 9.16 11.87
C SER A 70 -16.83 10.24 11.05
N LEU A 71 -18.13 10.41 11.28
CA LEU A 71 -18.89 11.50 10.67
C LEU A 71 -18.37 12.87 11.11
N ALA A 72 -17.92 12.99 12.35
CA ALA A 72 -17.30 14.20 12.88
C ALA A 72 -16.10 14.66 12.02
N ASP A 73 -15.26 13.72 11.55
CA ASP A 73 -14.11 14.05 10.71
C ASP A 73 -14.51 14.46 9.26
N LEU A 74 -15.71 14.10 8.83
CA LEU A 74 -16.21 14.34 7.46
C LEU A 74 -17.11 15.58 7.36
N HIS A 75 -17.76 15.99 8.45
CA HIS A 75 -18.72 17.11 8.48
C HIS A 75 -18.44 18.15 9.59
N ASN A 76 -17.42 17.95 10.44
CA ASN A 76 -17.19 18.75 11.66
C ASN A 76 -18.40 18.79 12.63
N ASP A 77 -19.27 17.79 12.58
CA ASP A 77 -20.39 17.66 13.52
C ASP A 77 -19.96 17.05 14.86
N GLU A 78 -20.76 17.25 15.91
CA GLU A 78 -20.55 16.65 17.24
C GLU A 78 -20.80 15.13 17.27
N VAL A 79 -21.33 14.57 16.18
CA VAL A 79 -21.75 13.16 16.06
C VAL A 79 -20.54 12.26 15.76
N ALA A 80 -19.68 12.05 16.76
CA ALA A 80 -18.50 11.19 16.62
C ALA A 80 -18.79 9.69 16.65
N PHE A 81 -19.97 9.27 17.11
CA PHE A 81 -20.31 7.85 17.26
C PHE A 81 -20.63 7.15 15.93
N ARG A 82 -21.03 7.92 14.91
CA ARG A 82 -21.41 7.38 13.60
C ARG A 82 -20.16 7.28 12.74
N LYS A 83 -19.89 6.08 12.23
CA LYS A 83 -18.69 5.80 11.42
C LYS A 83 -19.08 5.26 10.06
N PHE A 84 -18.31 5.63 9.06
CA PHE A 84 -18.47 5.17 7.69
C PHE A 84 -17.25 4.38 7.26
N LYS A 85 -17.47 3.33 6.46
CA LYS A 85 -16.40 2.63 5.75
C LYS A 85 -16.32 3.14 4.33
N LEU A 86 -15.15 3.64 3.96
CA LEU A 86 -14.86 4.18 2.64
C LEU A 86 -13.80 3.30 1.96
N ILE A 87 -14.12 2.75 0.79
CA ILE A 87 -13.21 1.93 -0.02
C ILE A 87 -12.54 2.78 -1.09
N THR A 88 -11.25 2.55 -1.34
CA THR A 88 -10.55 3.19 -2.47
C THR A 88 -10.93 2.50 -3.78
N GLU A 89 -11.59 3.22 -4.67
CA GLU A 89 -12.00 2.71 -5.98
C GLU A 89 -11.01 3.11 -7.08
N GLY A 90 -10.43 4.31 -6.95
CA GLY A 90 -9.54 4.88 -7.96
C GLY A 90 -8.35 5.61 -7.36
N VAL A 91 -7.26 5.70 -8.13
CA VAL A 91 -6.09 6.50 -7.80
C VAL A 91 -5.83 7.48 -8.94
N GLN A 92 -5.85 8.77 -8.63
CA GLN A 92 -5.52 9.85 -9.56
C GLN A 92 -4.25 10.55 -9.13
N VAL A 93 -3.16 10.34 -9.87
CA VAL A 93 -1.83 10.89 -9.58
C VAL A 93 -1.33 10.46 -8.18
N LYS A 94 -1.65 11.23 -7.14
CA LYS A 94 -1.32 10.96 -5.73
C LYS A 94 -2.55 10.97 -4.80
N ASN A 95 -3.75 11.08 -5.37
CA ASN A 95 -5.00 11.07 -4.61
C ASN A 95 -5.70 9.73 -4.75
N CYS A 96 -6.02 9.08 -3.64
CA CYS A 96 -6.94 7.96 -3.58
C CYS A 96 -8.37 8.51 -3.51
N LEU A 97 -9.20 8.14 -4.48
CA LEU A 97 -10.62 8.48 -4.51
C LEU A 97 -11.40 7.35 -3.84
N THR A 98 -12.17 7.70 -2.81
CA THR A 98 -12.93 6.72 -2.04
C THR A 98 -14.42 6.78 -2.33
N ASN A 99 -15.08 5.62 -2.23
CA ASN A 99 -16.53 5.45 -2.31
C ASN A 99 -17.05 4.73 -1.06
N PHE A 100 -18.37 4.66 -0.86
CA PHE A 100 -18.97 3.93 0.25
C PHE A 100 -18.74 2.42 0.08
N HIS A 101 -18.25 1.77 1.13
CA HIS A 101 -18.07 0.32 1.15
C HIS A 101 -19.33 -0.41 1.61
N ASP A 102 -20.00 0.11 2.65
CA ASP A 102 -21.24 -0.45 3.17
C ASP A 102 -22.43 0.33 2.58
N PRO A 103 -23.54 -0.35 2.22
CA PRO A 103 -24.76 0.28 1.72
C PRO A 103 -25.53 1.08 2.79
#